data_AF-A0A368QEX9-F1
#
_entry.id   AF-A0A368QEX9-F1
#
_cell.length_a   1.000
_cell.length_b   1.000
_cell.length_c   1.000
_cell.angle_alpha   90.00
_cell.angle_beta   90.00
_cell.angle_gamma   90.00
#
_symmetry.space_group_name_H-M   'P 1'
#
loop_
_entity.id
_entity.type
_entity.pdbx_description
1 polymer ?
#
loop_
_entity_poly.entity_id
_entity_poly.type
_entity_poly.pdbx_seq_one_letter_code
_entity_poly.pdbx_strand_id
1 'polypeptide(L)'
;MTTVVFIFKLRSRRFKFCRGDEFGTRLHGRGAAGAAVRCTPLGRELVLSTELRRITLTCSKVPEMREWGATKQHLPSIRAHAATIRAALERYQARRAARGAFRLELEPVEDCVSFRVISPLYGLPPPAREEARRRCRVQRERRRLKRAAAAGSSVPERPPVMANEL
;
A
#
# COMPACT_ATOMS: atom_id res chain seq x y z
N MET A 1 -7.00 18.51 12.99
CA MET A 1 -7.47 17.28 12.29
C MET A 1 -6.56 16.99 11.12
N THR A 2 -5.74 15.94 11.19
CA THR A 2 -4.75 15.60 10.17
C THR A 2 -5.39 14.71 9.11
N THR A 3 -5.75 15.28 7.97
CA THR A 3 -6.37 14.54 6.86
C THR A 3 -5.34 13.61 6.23
N VAL A 4 -5.52 12.29 6.38
CA VAL A 4 -4.69 11.30 5.68
C VAL A 4 -5.39 10.94 4.37
N VAL A 5 -4.79 11.35 3.25
CA VAL A 5 -5.34 11.09 1.91
C VAL A 5 -4.78 9.76 1.42
N PHE A 6 -5.64 8.76 1.25
CA PHE A 6 -5.29 7.48 0.65
C PHE A 6 -5.86 7.38 -0.76
N ILE A 7 -5.00 7.22 -1.75
CA ILE A 7 -5.39 7.05 -3.15
C ILE A 7 -5.56 5.55 -3.42
N PHE A 8 -6.79 5.06 -3.45
CA PHE A 8 -7.08 3.66 -3.82
C PHE A 8 -7.48 3.55 -5.29
N LYS A 9 -6.83 2.64 -6.02
CA LYS A 9 -7.18 2.30 -7.39
C LYS A 9 -8.39 1.35 -7.40
N LEU A 10 -9.59 1.92 -7.33
CA LEU A 10 -10.83 1.18 -7.53
C LEU A 10 -10.98 0.77 -9.01
N ARG A 11 -11.81 -0.24 -9.28
CA ARG A 11 -11.98 -0.90 -10.59
C ARG A 11 -12.47 0.03 -11.72
N SER A 12 -12.86 1.28 -11.42
CA SER A 12 -13.22 2.31 -12.40
C SER A 12 -12.01 3.17 -12.82
N ARG A 13 -11.96 3.57 -14.09
CA ARG A 13 -10.91 4.42 -14.71
C ARG A 13 -10.70 5.82 -14.09
N ARG A 14 -11.45 6.20 -13.05
CA ARG A 14 -11.36 7.52 -12.40
C ARG A 14 -10.88 7.37 -10.96
N PHE A 15 -9.93 8.23 -10.58
CA PHE A 15 -9.51 8.40 -9.19
C PHE A 15 -10.73 8.84 -8.37
N LYS A 16 -10.99 8.15 -7.26
CA LYS A 16 -12.05 8.54 -6.32
C LYS A 16 -11.40 9.05 -5.05
N PHE A 17 -11.85 10.21 -4.60
CA PHE A 17 -11.39 10.78 -3.35
C PHE A 17 -12.04 10.00 -2.20
N CYS A 18 -11.22 9.61 -1.22
CA CYS A 18 -11.64 8.84 -0.06
C CYS A 18 -11.20 9.59 1.20
N ARG A 19 -12.09 9.69 2.19
CA ARG A 19 -11.80 10.29 3.50
C ARG A 19 -11.78 9.19 4.55
N GLY A 20 -10.70 9.13 5.34
CA GLY A 20 -10.65 8.31 6.55
C GLY A 20 -11.24 9.07 7.73
N ASP A 21 -12.20 8.48 8.43
CA ASP A 21 -12.72 8.94 9.71
C ASP A 21 -12.70 7.81 10.75
N GLU A 22 -13.18 8.08 11.96
CA GLU A 22 -13.27 7.11 13.06
C GLU A 22 -14.14 5.88 12.74
N PHE A 23 -14.99 5.96 11.71
CA PHE A 23 -15.83 4.87 11.23
C PHE A 23 -15.22 4.15 10.00
N GLY A 24 -14.00 4.50 9.61
CA GLY A 24 -13.24 3.88 8.51
C GLY A 24 -13.10 4.77 7.28
N THR A 25 -12.79 4.16 6.13
CA THR A 25 -12.56 4.89 4.87
C THR A 25 -13.86 5.00 4.08
N ARG A 26 -14.33 6.21 3.82
CA ARG A 26 -15.55 6.50 3.05
C ARG A 26 -15.21 7.17 1.73
N LEU A 27 -15.99 6.88 0.69
CA LEU A 27 -15.92 7.63 -0.57
C LEU A 27 -16.46 9.05 -0.37
N HIS A 28 -15.80 10.02 -1.00
CA HIS A 28 -16.19 11.42 -0.93
C HIS A 28 -16.25 12.01 -2.35
N GLY A 29 -17.38 12.64 -2.68
CA GLY A 29 -17.65 13.23 -4.00
C GLY A 29 -19.10 13.06 -4.48
N ARG A 30 -19.47 13.82 -5.52
CA ARG A 30 -20.83 13.85 -6.10
C ARG A 30 -21.21 12.45 -6.63
N GLY A 31 -22.26 11.86 -6.06
CA GLY A 31 -22.74 10.52 -6.42
C GLY A 31 -22.13 9.35 -5.63
N ALA A 32 -21.27 9.62 -4.63
CA ALA A 32 -20.78 8.61 -3.70
C ALA A 32 -21.27 8.95 -2.28
N ALA A 33 -22.48 8.49 -1.97
CA ALA A 33 -23.18 8.76 -0.71
C ALA A 33 -22.51 8.02 0.47
N GLY A 34 -21.35 8.49 0.93
CA GLY A 34 -20.71 8.01 2.17
C GLY A 34 -20.40 6.51 2.21
N ALA A 35 -20.42 5.82 1.07
CA ALA A 35 -20.28 4.38 1.00
C ALA A 35 -18.94 3.93 1.61
N ALA A 36 -19.02 3.02 2.58
CA ALA A 36 -17.84 2.46 3.24
C ALA A 36 -16.98 1.70 2.22
N VAL A 37 -15.75 2.17 2.03
CA VAL A 37 -14.76 1.49 1.22
C VAL A 37 -14.12 0.43 2.09
N ARG A 38 -14.35 -0.84 1.74
CA ARG A 38 -13.58 -1.92 2.33
C ARG A 38 -12.11 -1.72 1.96
N CYS A 39 -11.31 -1.31 2.93
CA CYS A 39 -9.86 -1.30 2.79
C CYS A 39 -9.38 -2.71 2.48
N THR A 40 -8.58 -2.84 1.43
CA THR A 40 -7.90 -4.11 1.14
C THR A 40 -6.96 -4.46 2.30
N PRO A 41 -6.60 -5.73 2.50
CA PRO A 41 -5.60 -6.11 3.49
C PRO A 41 -4.31 -5.30 3.39
N LEU A 42 -3.88 -5.00 2.15
CA LEU A 42 -2.74 -4.13 1.87
C LEU A 42 -3.00 -2.67 2.31
N GLY A 43 -4.19 -2.13 2.05
CA GLY A 43 -4.56 -0.80 2.51
C GLY A 43 -4.54 -0.68 4.03
N ARG A 44 -5.04 -1.70 4.74
CA ARG A 44 -4.99 -1.74 6.21
C ARG A 44 -3.55 -1.79 6.72
N GLU A 45 -2.70 -2.58 6.07
CA GLU A 45 -1.27 -2.65 6.42
C GLU A 45 -0.57 -1.30 6.25
N LEU A 46 -0.82 -0.58 5.16
CA LEU A 46 -0.26 0.75 4.92
C LEU A 46 -0.71 1.78 5.97
N VAL A 47 -2.01 1.77 6.31
CA VAL A 47 -2.58 2.64 7.35
C VAL A 47 -1.89 2.38 8.70
N LEU A 48 -1.86 1.12 9.14
CA LEU A 48 -1.24 0.72 10.40
C LEU A 48 0.25 1.04 10.46
N SER A 49 0.96 0.88 9.33
CA SER A 49 2.39 1.22 9.23
C SER A 49 2.60 2.73 9.37
N THR A 50 1.72 3.54 8.78
CA THR A 50 1.73 5.00 8.87
C THR A 50 1.44 5.47 10.30
N GLU A 51 0.44 4.89 10.97
CA GLU A 51 0.09 5.19 12.35
C GLU A 51 1.25 4.87 13.31
N LEU A 52 1.84 3.67 13.17
CA LEU A 52 2.98 3.27 13.99
C LEU A 52 4.18 4.21 13.81
N ARG A 53 4.46 4.62 12.57
CA ARG A 53 5.54 5.57 12.27
C ARG A 53 5.28 6.93 12.89
N ARG A 54 4.04 7.43 12.82
CA ARG A 54 3.64 8.70 13.47
C ARG A 54 3.82 8.65 14.98
N ILE A 55 3.32 7.61 15.64
CA ILE A 55 3.50 7.41 17.08
C ILE A 55 5.00 7.43 17.44
N THR A 56 5.81 6.71 16.66
CA THR A 56 7.25 6.62 16.89
C THR A 56 7.93 7.98 16.72
N LEU A 57 7.61 8.72 15.65
CA LEU A 57 8.17 10.04 15.36
C LEU A 57 7.76 11.07 16.41
N THR A 58 6.48 11.11 16.81
CA THR A 58 6.01 12.02 17.86
C THR A 58 6.74 11.77 19.18
N CYS A 59 6.94 10.50 19.55
CA CYS A 59 7.66 10.13 20.77
C CYS A 59 9.20 10.28 20.68
N SER A 60 9.77 10.49 19.49
CA SER A 60 11.21 10.69 19.29
C SER A 60 11.59 12.15 19.06
N LYS A 61 10.73 12.96 18.43
CA LYS A 61 11.00 14.36 18.09
C LYS A 61 11.01 15.30 19.30
N VAL A 62 10.30 14.96 20.37
CA VAL A 62 10.25 15.78 21.59
C VAL A 62 10.70 14.91 22.76
N PRO A 63 12.02 14.80 23.02
CA PRO A 63 12.54 13.97 24.10
C PRO A 63 11.97 14.38 25.47
N GLU A 64 11.80 15.69 25.66
CA GLU A 64 11.27 16.33 26.86
C GLU A 64 9.82 15.93 27.17
N MET A 65 9.02 15.57 26.15
CA MET A 65 7.65 15.08 26.39
C MET A 65 7.64 13.85 27.28
N ARG A 66 8.71 13.05 27.31
CA ARG A 66 8.81 11.86 28.18
C ARG A 66 8.87 12.22 29.65
N GLU A 67 9.33 13.42 29.99
CA GLU A 67 9.43 13.88 31.37
C GLU A 67 8.11 14.45 31.91
N TRP A 68 7.19 14.82 31.02
CA TRP A 68 5.89 15.38 31.40
C TRP A 68 5.05 14.32 32.12
N GLY A 69 4.49 14.69 33.29
CA GLY A 69 3.70 13.77 34.13
C GLY A 69 2.52 13.12 33.39
N ALA A 70 1.80 13.90 32.58
CA ALA A 70 0.70 13.39 31.75
C ALA A 70 1.18 12.35 30.72
N THR A 71 2.34 12.58 30.10
CA THR A 71 2.94 11.61 29.17
C THR A 71 3.39 10.34 29.89
N LYS A 72 4.01 10.46 31.08
CA LYS A 72 4.39 9.30 31.92
C LYS A 72 3.19 8.42 32.26
N GLN A 73 2.06 9.04 32.59
CA GLN A 73 0.80 8.32 32.87
C GLN A 73 0.26 7.57 31.63
N HIS A 74 0.34 8.16 30.44
CA HIS A 74 -0.20 7.56 29.22
C HIS A 74 0.79 6.68 28.44
N LEU A 75 2.10 6.76 28.72
CA LEU A 75 3.16 6.00 28.05
C LEU A 75 2.91 4.48 28.02
N PRO A 76 2.46 3.83 29.12
CA PRO A 76 2.12 2.40 29.08
C PRO A 76 1.02 2.08 28.07
N SER A 77 -0.02 2.90 28.00
CA SER A 77 -1.12 2.73 27.03
C SER A 77 -0.65 2.92 25.59
N ILE A 78 0.17 3.95 25.34
CA ILE A 78 0.77 4.21 24.02
C ILE A 78 1.64 3.02 23.58
N ARG A 79 2.45 2.45 24.49
CA ARG A 79 3.28 1.28 24.21
C ARG A 79 2.43 0.04 23.91
N ALA A 80 1.37 -0.21 24.69
CA ALA A 80 0.45 -1.30 24.45
C ALA A 80 -0.25 -1.17 23.08
N HIS A 81 -0.66 0.04 22.71
CA HIS A 81 -1.25 0.32 21.41
C HIS A 81 -0.25 0.09 20.26
N ALA A 82 0.98 0.59 20.39
CA ALA A 82 2.05 0.36 19.41
C ALA A 82 2.38 -1.13 19.25
N ALA A 83 2.42 -1.90 20.34
CA ALA A 83 2.62 -3.35 20.31
C ALA A 83 1.46 -4.07 19.58
N THR A 84 0.22 -3.66 19.82
CA THR A 84 -0.96 -4.19 19.13
C THR A 84 -0.89 -3.94 17.63
N ILE A 85 -0.49 -2.73 17.22
CA ILE A 85 -0.30 -2.39 15.81
C ILE A 85 0.81 -3.25 15.18
N ARG A 86 1.96 -3.42 15.86
CA ARG A 86 3.06 -4.28 15.39
C ARG A 86 2.61 -5.72 15.17
N ALA A 87 1.93 -6.33 16.14
CA ALA A 87 1.41 -7.69 16.01
C ALA A 87 0.40 -7.83 14.85
N ALA A 88 -0.42 -6.80 14.61
CA ALA A 88 -1.32 -6.77 13.45
C ALA A 88 -0.54 -6.71 12.12
N LEU A 89 0.47 -5.85 12.04
CA LEU A 89 1.33 -5.72 10.86
C LEU A 89 2.06 -7.03 10.54
N GLU A 90 2.64 -7.68 11.54
CA GLU A 90 3.31 -8.99 11.38
C GLU A 90 2.38 -10.02 10.75
N ARG A 91 1.12 -10.09 11.19
CA ARG A 91 0.12 -10.99 10.59
C ARG A 91 -0.17 -10.66 9.13
N TYR A 92 -0.29 -9.38 8.77
CA TYR A 92 -0.51 -8.98 7.37
C TYR A 92 0.72 -9.30 6.50
N GLN A 93 1.91 -8.99 7.00
CA GLN A 93 3.17 -9.23 6.32
C GLN A 93 3.42 -10.73 6.11
N ALA A 94 3.20 -11.56 7.13
CA ALA A 94 3.32 -13.01 7.06
C ALA A 94 2.35 -13.61 6.03
N ARG A 95 1.07 -13.20 6.05
CA ARG A 95 0.09 -13.64 5.04
C ARG A 95 0.49 -13.23 3.62
N ARG A 96 1.09 -12.06 3.44
CA ARG A 96 1.57 -11.58 2.14
C ARG A 96 2.80 -12.36 1.68
N ALA A 97 3.75 -12.60 2.57
CA ALA A 97 4.95 -13.39 2.30
C ALA A 97 4.59 -14.85 1.93
N ALA A 98 3.66 -15.49 2.66
CA ALA A 98 3.17 -16.83 2.37
C ALA A 98 2.51 -16.95 0.98
N ARG A 99 1.97 -15.84 0.45
CA ARG A 99 1.39 -15.78 -0.90
C ARG A 99 2.44 -15.50 -1.99
N GLY A 100 3.72 -15.42 -1.64
CA GLY A 100 4.80 -15.07 -2.57
C GLY A 100 4.61 -13.68 -3.20
N ALA A 101 3.94 -12.76 -2.49
CA ALA A 101 3.75 -11.40 -2.96
C ALA A 101 4.96 -10.51 -2.63
N PHE A 102 4.92 -9.26 -3.08
CA PHE A 102 5.98 -8.28 -2.80
C PHE A 102 6.14 -7.98 -1.32
N ARG A 103 7.36 -7.58 -0.95
CA ARG A 103 7.69 -7.04 0.36
C ARG A 103 7.54 -5.52 0.31
N LEU A 104 7.04 -4.94 1.40
CA LEU A 104 7.09 -3.50 1.64
C LEU A 104 8.16 -3.24 2.68
N GLU A 105 9.07 -2.34 2.37
CA GLU A 105 10.05 -1.82 3.34
C GLU A 105 9.75 -0.34 3.57
N LEU A 106 9.71 0.06 4.85
CA LEU A 106 9.55 1.46 5.20
C LEU A 106 10.88 2.16 4.92
N GLU A 107 10.85 3.21 4.12
CA GLU A 107 12.05 4.01 3.90
C GLU A 107 12.22 5.02 5.03
N PRO A 108 13.45 5.22 5.52
CA PRO A 108 13.74 6.19 6.56
C PRO A 108 13.80 7.59 5.94
N VAL A 109 12.66 8.11 5.51
CA VAL A 109 12.54 9.51 5.10
C VAL A 109 12.15 10.34 6.32
N GLU A 110 12.79 11.49 6.49
CA GLU A 110 12.42 12.47 7.51
C GLU A 110 11.02 13.01 7.21
N ASP A 111 10.17 13.03 8.23
CA ASP A 111 8.86 13.69 8.22
C ASP A 111 7.82 13.17 7.21
N CYS A 112 8.15 12.10 6.49
CA CYS A 112 7.27 11.44 5.56
C CYS A 112 7.21 9.94 5.83
N VAL A 113 6.15 9.31 5.33
CA VAL A 113 6.00 7.86 5.31
C VAL A 113 6.08 7.42 3.85
N SER A 114 7.23 6.91 3.43
CA SER A 114 7.42 6.28 2.12
C SER A 114 7.69 4.79 2.24
N PHE A 115 7.25 4.04 1.24
CA PHE A 115 7.39 2.59 1.19
C PHE A 115 8.11 2.18 -0.09
N ARG A 116 9.19 1.41 0.07
CA ARG A 116 9.85 0.70 -1.02
C ARG A 116 9.14 -0.62 -1.27
N VAL A 117 8.74 -0.84 -2.52
CA VAL A 117 8.13 -2.11 -2.95
C VAL A 117 9.21 -3.01 -3.52
N ILE A 118 9.49 -4.12 -2.85
CA ILE A 118 10.46 -5.12 -3.30
C ILE A 118 9.72 -6.30 -3.90
N SER A 119 9.89 -6.47 -5.21
CA SER A 119 9.33 -7.61 -5.92
C SER A 119 10.03 -8.91 -5.52
N PRO A 120 9.27 -10.00 -5.29
CA PRO A 120 9.84 -11.30 -4.92
C PRO A 120 10.71 -11.88 -6.05
N LEU A 121 10.54 -11.38 -7.28
CA LEU A 121 11.38 -11.71 -8.43
C LEU A 121 12.86 -11.34 -8.23
N TYR A 122 13.14 -10.31 -7.42
CA TYR A 122 14.53 -9.90 -7.14
C TYR A 122 15.23 -10.82 -6.12
N GLY A 123 14.50 -11.71 -5.45
CA GLY A 123 15.09 -12.78 -4.64
C GLY A 123 15.51 -14.01 -5.44
N LEU A 124 15.13 -14.10 -6.73
CA LEU A 124 15.46 -15.24 -7.59
C LEU A 124 16.82 -15.03 -8.29
N PRO A 125 17.57 -16.12 -8.57
CA PRO A 125 18.76 -16.05 -9.41
C PRO A 125 18.40 -15.57 -10.83
N PRO A 126 19.34 -14.94 -11.56
CA PRO A 126 19.08 -14.30 -12.85
C PRO A 126 18.27 -15.14 -13.86
N PRO A 127 18.60 -16.43 -14.13
CA PRO A 127 17.83 -17.21 -15.11
C PRO A 127 16.38 -17.48 -14.67
N ALA A 128 16.17 -17.80 -13.40
CA ALA A 128 14.82 -18.02 -12.84
C ALA A 128 13.98 -16.72 -12.82
N ARG A 129 14.65 -15.58 -12.62
CA ARG A 129 14.02 -14.25 -12.66
C ARG A 129 13.54 -13.89 -14.06
N GLU A 130 14.33 -14.17 -15.10
CA GLU A 130 13.94 -13.91 -16.50
C GLU A 130 12.75 -14.75 -16.92
N GLU A 131 12.76 -16.03 -16.59
CA GLU A 131 11.66 -16.94 -16.88
C GLU A 131 10.37 -16.53 -16.14
N ALA A 132 10.47 -16.16 -14.86
CA ALA A 132 9.33 -15.63 -14.11
C ALA A 132 8.78 -14.33 -14.72
N ARG A 133 9.65 -13.43 -15.20
CA ARG A 133 9.24 -12.21 -15.94
C ARG A 133 8.52 -12.55 -17.24
N ARG A 134 9.02 -13.53 -18.02
CA ARG A 134 8.36 -14.01 -19.24
C ARG A 134 6.95 -14.54 -18.93
N ARG A 135 6.81 -15.41 -17.93
CA ARG A 135 5.51 -15.95 -17.49
C ARG A 135 4.54 -14.84 -17.07
N CYS A 136 5.01 -13.87 -16.27
CA CYS A 136 4.20 -12.71 -15.89
C CYS A 136 3.75 -11.89 -17.11
N ARG A 137 4.61 -11.68 -18.11
CA ARG A 137 4.28 -10.97 -19.36
C ARG A 137 3.18 -11.69 -20.13
N VAL A 138 3.32 -12.99 -20.34
CA VAL A 138 2.30 -13.83 -21.01
C VAL A 138 0.98 -13.78 -20.26
N GLN A 139 1.00 -13.90 -18.93
CA GLN A 139 -0.22 -13.88 -18.13
C GLN A 139 -0.92 -12.51 -18.17
N ARG A 140 -0.15 -11.41 -18.22
CA ARG A 140 -0.70 -10.05 -18.40
C ARG A 140 -1.36 -9.88 -19.78
N GLU A 141 -0.71 -10.32 -20.85
CA GLU A 141 -1.29 -10.27 -22.19
C GLU A 141 -2.57 -11.12 -22.27
N ARG A 142 -2.57 -12.34 -21.72
CA ARG A 142 -3.78 -13.18 -21.62
C ARG A 142 -4.92 -12.49 -20.87
N ARG A 143 -4.62 -11.82 -19.74
CA ARG A 143 -5.63 -11.05 -18.98
C ARG A 143 -6.10 -9.81 -19.74
N ARG A 144 -5.23 -9.16 -20.51
CA ARG A 144 -5.57 -8.02 -21.36
C ARG A 144 -6.51 -8.44 -22.48
N LEU A 145 -6.19 -9.52 -23.17
CA LEU A 145 -7.03 -10.11 -24.23
C LEU A 145 -8.40 -10.54 -23.68
N LYS A 146 -8.44 -11.25 -22.55
CA LYS A 146 -9.72 -11.61 -21.89
C LYS A 146 -10.56 -10.38 -21.52
N ARG A 147 -9.93 -9.29 -21.09
CA ARG A 147 -10.64 -8.03 -20.77
C ARG A 147 -11.10 -7.29 -22.02
N ALA A 148 -10.33 -7.30 -23.10
CA ALA A 148 -10.72 -6.71 -24.38
C ALA A 148 -11.91 -7.46 -24.99
N ALA A 149 -11.85 -8.80 -24.98
CA ALA A 149 -12.96 -9.66 -25.39
C ALA A 149 -14.23 -9.43 -24.55
N ALA A 150 -14.09 -9.32 -23.23
CA ALA A 150 -15.21 -9.03 -22.32
C ALA A 150 -15.74 -7.59 -22.43
N ALA A 151 -14.99 -6.66 -23.02
CA ALA A 151 -15.38 -5.26 -23.18
C ALA A 151 -15.89 -4.94 -24.60
N GLY A 152 -15.94 -5.92 -25.51
CA GLY A 152 -16.40 -5.73 -26.89
C GLY A 152 -15.52 -4.78 -27.72
N SER A 153 -14.35 -4.35 -27.23
CA SER A 153 -13.47 -3.44 -27.96
C SER A 153 -12.35 -4.20 -28.65
N SER A 154 -12.15 -3.95 -29.94
CA SER A 154 -10.97 -4.36 -30.68
C SER A 154 -9.70 -3.93 -29.93
N VAL A 155 -8.72 -4.82 -29.86
CA VAL A 155 -7.43 -4.57 -29.20
C VAL A 155 -6.70 -3.49 -30.01
N PRO A 156 -6.23 -2.38 -29.40
CA PRO A 156 -5.37 -1.47 -30.13
C PRO A 156 -4.05 -2.20 -30.40
N GLU A 157 -3.76 -2.38 -31.69
CA GLU A 157 -2.47 -2.85 -32.18
C GLU A 157 -1.35 -2.08 -31.50
N ARG A 158 -0.33 -2.81 -31.06
CA ARG A 158 0.92 -2.21 -30.60
C ARG A 158 1.56 -1.58 -31.85
N PRO A 159 1.86 -0.28 -31.87
CA PRO A 159 2.67 0.25 -32.97
C PRO A 159 4.04 -0.45 -32.98
N PRO A 160 4.60 -0.71 -34.17
CA PRO A 160 5.90 -1.36 -34.29
C PRO A 160 6.96 -0.54 -33.55
N VAL A 161 7.81 -1.24 -32.78
CA VAL A 161 8.99 -0.64 -32.19
C VAL A 161 9.95 -0.36 -33.34
N MET A 162 10.03 0.90 -33.77
CA MET A 162 11.10 1.34 -34.65
C MET A 162 12.40 1.19 -33.87
N ALA A 163 13.23 0.26 -34.34
CA ALA A 163 14.63 0.18 -33.94
C ALA A 163 15.29 1.50 -34.39
N ASN A 164 15.63 2.36 -33.43
CA ASN A 164 16.61 3.40 -33.71
C ASN A 164 17.98 2.73 -33.62
N GLU A 165 18.53 2.45 -34.79
CA GLU A 165 19.98 2.50 -34.99
C GLU A 165 20.44 3.93 -34.66
N LEU A 166 21.41 4.04 -33.76
CA LEU A 166 22.53 4.98 -33.76
C LEU A 166 23.48 4.58 -32.62
#